data_AF-A0A1Y2HPF7-F1
#
_entry.id   AF-A0A1Y2HPF7-F1
#
_cell.length_a   1.000
_cell.length_b   1.000
_cell.length_c   1.000
_cell.angle_alpha   90.00
_cell.angle_beta   90.00
_cell.angle_gamma   90.00
#
_symmetry.space_group_name_H-M   'P 1'
#
loop_
_entity.id
_entity.type
_entity.pdbx_description
1 polymer ?
#
loop_
_entity_poly.entity_id
_entity_poly.type
_entity_poly.pdbx_seq_one_letter_code
_entity_poly.pdbx_strand_id
1 'polypeptide(L)'
;MQSTLTPESLTESVANPTVGAAAAVLATSSDATVSATGAKGFGAIKSLCVFCGSSPGDRPEYIAAAEEIGRTLAQHNVRLVYGGGNGGLMGAVARSCHAAGGKVLGIIPTALAAFAGELIGETIMVEDMHVRKQLMNQYSDAFLTLPGGIGTVEELMETATWAQLHIHSKPVIVLNQFEFYTPLRTWIENAVNSKFLSEQNSTIVTFCPSVAETLSTLAQIGQAMDRGEFLKSEWEKNGRPFVFKWDGPAGMLQRGDDLKHLVEIDGIVRPALGSETTNAAKKQQDSALNLSKV
;
A
#
# COMPACT_ATOMS: atom_id res chain seq x y z
N MET A 1 64.32 -7.21 -23.80
CA MET A 1 62.89 -7.59 -23.76
C MET A 1 62.77 -8.55 -22.58
N GLN A 2 62.24 -8.22 -21.42
CA GLN A 2 60.96 -7.57 -21.13
C GLN A 2 61.11 -6.56 -19.97
N SER A 3 60.38 -5.45 -20.08
CA SER A 3 60.20 -4.44 -19.04
C SER A 3 58.99 -4.75 -18.19
N THR A 4 59.17 -4.61 -16.88
CA THR A 4 58.16 -4.42 -15.83
C THR A 4 57.14 -3.33 -16.19
N LEU A 5 55.85 -3.57 -15.92
CA LEU A 5 54.87 -2.54 -15.57
C LEU A 5 53.72 -3.19 -14.74
N THR A 6 53.57 -2.71 -13.52
CA THR A 6 52.36 -2.78 -12.68
C THR A 6 51.29 -1.84 -13.22
N PRO A 7 50.03 -1.98 -12.81
CA PRO A 7 49.10 -0.84 -12.79
C PRO A 7 48.73 -0.48 -11.35
N GLU A 8 49.21 0.67 -10.92
CA GLU A 8 48.66 1.46 -9.81
C GLU A 8 47.49 2.32 -10.30
N SER A 9 46.44 2.36 -9.49
CA SER A 9 45.44 3.43 -9.29
C SER A 9 44.91 4.24 -10.49
N LEU A 10 43.59 4.11 -10.73
CA LEU A 10 42.72 5.29 -10.82
C LEU A 10 41.45 5.03 -10.00
N THR A 11 41.43 5.68 -8.84
CA THR A 11 40.29 5.94 -7.98
C THR A 11 39.38 6.97 -8.65
N GLU A 12 38.15 6.61 -8.95
CA GLU A 12 37.03 7.53 -8.84
C GLU A 12 35.95 6.87 -7.99
N SER A 13 35.97 7.20 -6.70
CA SER A 13 34.84 6.98 -5.82
C SER A 13 33.71 7.88 -6.29
N VAL A 14 32.78 7.35 -7.07
CA VAL A 14 31.43 7.91 -7.04
C VAL A 14 30.89 7.55 -5.68
N ALA A 15 31.02 8.48 -4.74
CA ALA A 15 30.37 8.42 -3.45
C ALA A 15 28.87 8.28 -3.72
N ASN A 16 28.36 7.06 -3.58
CA ASN A 16 26.94 6.84 -3.42
C ASN A 16 26.56 7.64 -2.17
N PRO A 17 25.66 8.64 -2.25
CA PRO A 17 25.19 9.30 -1.05
C PRO A 17 24.64 8.21 -0.16
N THR A 18 25.15 8.16 1.07
CA THR A 18 24.72 7.28 2.14
C THR A 18 23.22 7.48 2.35
N VAL A 19 22.39 6.64 1.73
CA VAL A 19 20.95 6.64 1.94
C VAL A 19 20.67 5.77 3.15
N GLY A 20 20.68 6.43 4.30
CA GLY A 20 20.31 5.85 5.58
C GLY A 20 18.80 5.73 5.74
N ALA A 21 18.42 4.57 6.28
CA ALA A 21 17.21 4.33 7.08
C ALA A 21 15.85 4.44 6.38
N ALA A 22 15.49 3.40 5.63
CA ALA A 22 14.10 2.98 5.51
C ALA A 22 13.85 1.82 6.50
N ALA A 23 12.90 2.02 7.40
CA ALA A 23 12.37 1.05 8.36
C ALA A 23 13.25 0.59 9.53
N ALA A 24 13.75 1.56 10.30
CA ALA A 24 14.13 1.32 11.70
C ALA A 24 13.54 2.44 12.59
N VAL A 25 12.23 2.42 12.82
CA VAL A 25 11.61 3.15 13.95
C VAL A 25 10.94 2.21 14.95
N LEU A 26 10.86 0.90 14.67
CA LEU A 26 10.30 -0.09 15.61
C LEU A 26 11.29 -1.18 16.05
N ALA A 27 12.59 -1.03 15.77
CA ALA A 27 13.61 -1.88 16.38
C ALA A 27 14.27 -1.14 17.56
N THR A 28 14.19 -1.77 18.74
CA THR A 28 14.84 -1.47 20.04
C THR A 28 14.05 -0.68 21.09
N SER A 29 13.25 -1.41 21.90
CA SER A 29 13.48 -1.48 23.35
C SER A 29 12.58 -2.56 23.96
N SER A 30 13.15 -3.74 24.20
CA SER A 30 12.58 -4.77 25.06
C SER A 30 12.74 -4.38 26.53
N ASP A 31 11.85 -3.54 27.05
CA ASP A 31 11.37 -3.59 28.44
C ASP A 31 10.36 -2.46 28.65
N ALA A 32 9.08 -2.79 28.59
CA ALA A 32 8.03 -1.96 29.17
C ALA A 32 6.86 -2.88 29.51
N THR A 33 6.76 -3.17 30.80
CA THR A 33 5.55 -3.72 31.42
C THR A 33 4.33 -2.95 30.93
N VAL A 34 3.43 -3.64 30.24
CA VAL A 34 2.17 -3.06 29.76
C VAL A 34 1.27 -2.83 30.98
N SER A 35 1.38 -1.63 31.53
CA SER A 35 0.45 -1.09 32.50
C SER A 35 -0.82 -0.68 31.79
N ALA A 36 -1.92 -1.37 32.09
CA ALA A 36 -3.27 -1.05 31.64
C ALA A 36 -3.79 0.23 32.31
N THR A 37 -3.36 1.41 31.87
CA THR A 37 -3.93 2.70 32.28
C THR A 37 -3.63 3.81 31.26
N GLY A 38 -4.63 4.12 30.41
CA GLY A 38 -4.65 5.30 29.52
C GLY A 38 -4.30 5.01 28.05
N ALA A 39 -5.25 4.47 27.28
CA ALA A 39 -5.08 4.32 25.83
C ALA A 39 -4.88 5.70 25.19
N LYS A 40 -3.63 6.00 24.78
CA LYS A 40 -3.35 7.14 23.91
C LYS A 40 -4.13 6.91 22.60
N GLY A 41 -4.92 7.88 22.17
CA GLY A 41 -5.75 7.74 20.96
C GLY A 41 -4.93 7.53 19.67
N PHE A 42 -5.61 7.26 18.56
CA PHE A 42 -4.99 7.00 17.25
C PHE A 42 -4.41 8.23 16.53
N GLY A 43 -4.10 9.30 17.28
CA GLY A 43 -3.45 10.51 16.78
C GLY A 43 -4.11 11.10 15.53
N ALA A 44 -3.34 11.27 14.46
CA ALA A 44 -3.79 11.85 13.20
C ALA A 44 -4.76 10.96 12.40
N ILE A 45 -4.84 9.65 12.71
CA ILE A 45 -5.72 8.73 11.97
C ILE A 45 -7.17 9.01 12.38
N LYS A 46 -7.97 9.51 11.45
CA LYS A 46 -9.41 9.80 11.64
C LYS A 46 -10.31 8.83 10.89
N SER A 47 -9.80 8.18 9.86
CA SER A 47 -10.52 7.13 9.12
C SER A 47 -9.60 5.93 8.83
N LEU A 48 -10.05 4.72 9.14
CA LEU A 48 -9.35 3.47 8.88
C LEU A 48 -10.13 2.62 7.87
N CYS A 49 -9.48 2.29 6.76
CA CYS A 49 -10.00 1.32 5.81
C CYS A 49 -9.74 -0.10 6.31
N VAL A 50 -10.78 -0.94 6.38
CA VAL A 50 -10.63 -2.35 6.75
C VAL A 50 -10.97 -3.26 5.58
N PHE A 51 -9.97 -4.01 5.10
CA PHE A 51 -10.14 -5.12 4.16
C PHE A 51 -10.27 -6.42 4.97
N CYS A 52 -11.29 -7.23 4.70
CA CYS A 52 -11.51 -8.47 5.44
C CYS A 52 -12.42 -9.44 4.67
N GLY A 53 -12.45 -10.70 5.10
CA GLY A 53 -13.28 -11.71 4.47
C GLY A 53 -14.78 -11.46 4.61
N SER A 54 -15.53 -11.71 3.53
CA SER A 54 -17.01 -11.80 3.56
C SER A 54 -17.52 -13.07 4.27
N SER A 55 -16.62 -13.98 4.62
CA SER A 55 -16.88 -15.22 5.37
C SER A 55 -16.35 -15.09 6.81
N PRO A 56 -16.92 -15.83 7.78
CA PRO A 56 -16.49 -15.75 9.19
C PRO A 56 -15.15 -16.44 9.47
N GLY A 57 -14.66 -17.28 8.55
CA GLY A 57 -13.52 -18.17 8.79
C GLY A 57 -13.93 -19.45 9.53
N ASP A 58 -12.94 -20.24 9.92
CA ASP A 58 -13.09 -21.52 10.63
C ASP A 58 -12.92 -21.39 12.15
N ARG A 59 -12.64 -20.18 12.64
CA ARG A 59 -12.36 -19.86 14.04
C ARG A 59 -13.24 -18.72 14.52
N PRO A 60 -13.96 -18.85 15.65
CA PRO A 60 -14.76 -17.76 16.21
C PRO A 60 -13.91 -16.52 16.57
N GLU A 61 -12.62 -16.71 16.84
CA GLU A 61 -11.69 -15.65 17.19
C GLU A 61 -11.47 -14.64 16.06
N TYR A 62 -11.67 -15.01 14.79
CA TYR A 62 -11.61 -14.03 13.69
C TYR A 62 -12.76 -13.04 13.75
N ILE A 63 -13.98 -13.51 14.06
CA ILE A 63 -15.14 -12.65 14.29
C ILE A 63 -14.88 -11.78 15.52
N ALA A 64 -14.41 -12.37 16.62
CA ALA A 64 -14.12 -11.62 17.84
C ALA A 64 -13.09 -10.49 17.60
N ALA A 65 -12.04 -10.78 16.82
CA ALA A 65 -11.04 -9.78 16.43
C ALA A 65 -11.64 -8.65 15.58
N ALA A 66 -12.44 -8.98 14.56
CA ALA A 66 -13.12 -7.98 13.74
C ALA A 66 -14.05 -7.10 14.59
N GLU A 67 -14.77 -7.69 15.53
CA GLU A 67 -15.65 -6.95 16.42
C GLU A 67 -14.88 -6.04 17.39
N GLU A 68 -13.77 -6.51 17.95
CA GLU A 68 -12.90 -5.74 18.84
C GLU A 68 -12.31 -4.52 18.13
N ILE A 69 -11.81 -4.70 16.91
CA ILE A 69 -11.37 -3.60 16.05
C ILE A 69 -12.49 -2.58 15.88
N GLY A 70 -13.70 -3.00 15.46
CA GLY A 70 -14.81 -2.09 15.21
C GLY A 70 -15.23 -1.29 16.44
N ARG A 71 -15.35 -1.93 17.61
CA ARG A 71 -15.64 -1.24 18.89
C ARG A 71 -14.55 -0.24 19.24
N THR A 72 -13.28 -0.62 19.06
CA THR A 72 -12.15 0.24 19.40
C THR A 72 -12.09 1.48 18.51
N LEU A 73 -12.40 1.35 17.21
CA LEU A 73 -12.49 2.49 16.30
C LEU A 73 -13.55 3.49 16.76
N ALA A 74 -14.74 3.01 17.14
CA ALA A 74 -15.82 3.84 17.66
C ALA A 74 -15.40 4.60 18.93
N GLN A 75 -14.79 3.90 19.89
CA GLN A 75 -14.31 4.48 21.15
C GLN A 75 -13.27 5.60 20.95
N HIS A 76 -12.48 5.52 19.87
CA HIS A 76 -11.46 6.51 19.53
C HIS A 76 -11.93 7.52 18.48
N ASN A 77 -13.23 7.54 18.14
CA ASN A 77 -13.81 8.41 17.12
C ASN A 77 -13.09 8.34 15.77
N VAL A 78 -12.68 7.12 15.38
CA VAL A 78 -12.13 6.82 14.06
C VAL A 78 -13.22 6.20 13.21
N ARG A 79 -13.45 6.77 12.03
CA ARG A 79 -14.42 6.25 11.07
C ARG A 79 -13.91 4.93 10.49
N LEU A 80 -14.78 3.93 10.45
CA LEU A 80 -14.57 2.71 9.67
C LEU A 80 -14.92 2.99 8.20
N VAL A 81 -13.99 2.73 7.29
CA VAL A 81 -14.25 2.65 5.84
C VAL A 81 -14.09 1.19 5.43
N TYR A 82 -15.03 0.64 4.65
CA TYR A 82 -14.98 -0.77 4.26
C TYR A 82 -15.80 -1.07 2.99
N GLY A 83 -15.83 -2.33 2.57
CA GLY A 83 -16.47 -2.78 1.33
C GLY A 83 -18.00 -2.85 1.29
N GLY A 84 -18.71 -2.46 2.36
CA GLY A 84 -20.18 -2.33 2.35
C GLY A 84 -20.99 -3.63 2.50
N GLY A 85 -20.36 -4.79 2.65
CA GLY A 85 -21.05 -6.07 2.89
C GLY A 85 -21.41 -6.33 4.36
N ASN A 86 -22.37 -7.21 4.63
CA ASN A 86 -22.84 -7.54 5.99
C ASN A 86 -22.49 -8.99 6.43
N GLY A 87 -21.87 -9.77 5.55
CA GLY A 87 -21.43 -11.14 5.83
C GLY A 87 -20.07 -11.21 6.55
N GLY A 88 -19.82 -12.32 7.24
CA GLY A 88 -18.49 -12.67 7.77
C GLY A 88 -17.83 -11.58 8.63
N LEU A 89 -16.52 -11.39 8.43
CA LEU A 89 -15.76 -10.38 9.16
C LEU A 89 -16.19 -8.96 8.81
N MET A 90 -16.61 -8.71 7.56
CA MET A 90 -17.11 -7.40 7.12
C MET A 90 -18.31 -6.95 7.94
N GLY A 91 -19.29 -7.84 8.13
CA GLY A 91 -20.44 -7.57 8.97
C GLY A 91 -20.07 -7.41 10.44
N ALA A 92 -19.15 -8.24 10.94
CA ALA A 92 -18.71 -8.19 12.34
C ALA A 92 -18.08 -6.83 12.69
N VAL A 93 -17.11 -6.36 11.89
CA VAL A 93 -16.45 -5.06 12.14
C VAL A 93 -17.40 -3.88 11.97
N ALA A 94 -18.28 -3.92 10.96
CA ALA A 94 -19.24 -2.85 10.70
C ALA A 94 -20.31 -2.74 11.80
N ARG A 95 -20.94 -3.87 12.16
CA ARG A 95 -21.97 -3.89 13.22
C ARG A 95 -21.39 -3.51 14.57
N SER A 96 -20.21 -4.01 14.93
CA SER A 96 -19.62 -3.70 16.23
C SER A 96 -19.21 -2.24 16.34
N CYS A 97 -18.70 -1.64 15.25
CA CYS A 97 -18.39 -0.22 15.19
C CYS A 97 -19.66 0.63 15.31
N HIS A 98 -20.68 0.32 14.52
CA HIS A 98 -21.94 1.05 14.53
C HIS A 98 -22.69 0.95 15.86
N ALA A 99 -22.77 -0.25 16.43
CA ALA A 99 -23.42 -0.49 17.73
C ALA A 99 -22.70 0.23 18.90
N ALA A 100 -21.40 0.47 18.77
CA ALA A 100 -20.62 1.26 19.72
C ALA A 100 -20.72 2.79 19.47
N GLY A 101 -21.58 3.25 18.57
CA GLY A 101 -21.78 4.67 18.24
C GLY A 101 -20.75 5.24 17.26
N GLY A 102 -19.96 4.38 16.61
CA GLY A 102 -18.95 4.79 15.63
C GLY A 102 -19.53 5.16 14.27
N LYS A 103 -18.73 5.91 13.49
CA LYS A 103 -19.05 6.24 12.09
C LYS A 103 -18.60 5.11 11.18
N VAL A 104 -19.50 4.64 10.32
CA VAL A 104 -19.22 3.57 9.34
C VAL A 104 -19.56 4.09 7.96
N LEU A 105 -18.65 3.90 7.00
CA LEU A 105 -18.80 4.20 5.59
C LEU A 105 -18.54 2.94 4.75
N GLY A 106 -19.60 2.38 4.17
CA GLY A 106 -19.53 1.32 3.18
C GLY A 106 -19.39 1.88 1.77
N ILE A 107 -18.51 1.30 0.95
CA ILE A 107 -18.39 1.64 -0.47
C ILE A 107 -18.57 0.36 -1.27
N ILE A 108 -19.64 0.31 -2.07
CA ILE A 108 -20.08 -0.93 -2.72
C ILE A 108 -20.54 -0.68 -4.16
N PRO A 109 -20.15 -1.54 -5.12
CA PRO A 109 -20.67 -1.47 -6.47
C PRO A 109 -22.16 -1.79 -6.50
N THR A 110 -22.91 -1.10 -7.35
CA THR A 110 -24.35 -1.29 -7.51
C THR A 110 -24.72 -2.74 -7.82
N ALA A 111 -23.89 -3.43 -8.61
CA ALA A 111 -24.07 -4.85 -8.94
C ALA A 111 -23.94 -5.79 -7.73
N LEU A 112 -23.24 -5.39 -6.67
CA LEU A 112 -23.00 -6.22 -5.48
C LEU A 112 -23.95 -5.90 -4.32
N ALA A 113 -24.63 -4.76 -4.35
CA ALA A 113 -25.49 -4.32 -3.24
C ALA A 113 -26.64 -5.29 -2.94
N ALA A 114 -27.20 -5.96 -3.96
CA ALA A 114 -28.22 -6.98 -3.76
C ALA A 114 -27.74 -8.18 -2.91
N PHE A 115 -26.42 -8.42 -2.85
CA PHE A 115 -25.79 -9.50 -2.09
C PHE A 115 -25.14 -9.03 -0.78
N ALA A 116 -25.19 -7.72 -0.51
CA ALA A 116 -24.55 -7.12 0.65
C ALA A 116 -25.28 -7.45 1.96
N GLY A 117 -26.57 -7.79 1.89
CA GLY A 117 -27.45 -7.82 3.04
C GLY A 117 -27.81 -6.40 3.50
N GLU A 118 -28.23 -6.26 4.76
CA GLU A 118 -28.50 -4.95 5.36
C GLU A 118 -27.23 -4.08 5.39
N LEU A 119 -27.34 -2.87 4.83
CA LEU A 119 -26.25 -1.89 4.81
C LEU A 119 -26.10 -1.22 6.18
N ILE A 120 -24.87 -1.04 6.64
CA ILE A 120 -24.56 -0.51 7.97
C ILE A 120 -23.88 0.86 7.84
N GLY A 121 -24.47 1.89 8.46
CA GLY A 121 -23.96 3.25 8.42
C GLY A 121 -24.19 3.95 7.07
N GLU A 122 -23.32 4.92 6.76
CA GLU A 122 -23.34 5.63 5.48
C GLU A 122 -22.89 4.68 4.37
N THR A 123 -23.49 4.76 3.18
CA THR A 123 -23.09 3.93 2.03
C THR A 123 -22.96 4.78 0.77
N ILE A 124 -21.84 4.60 0.06
CA ILE A 124 -21.63 5.14 -1.29
C ILE A 124 -21.75 3.98 -2.29
N MET A 125 -22.72 4.12 -3.19
CA MET A 125 -22.91 3.22 -4.32
C MET A 125 -22.02 3.67 -5.48
N VAL A 126 -21.29 2.75 -6.09
CA VAL A 126 -20.41 3.04 -7.23
C VAL A 126 -20.74 2.15 -8.44
N GLU A 127 -20.21 2.53 -9.59
CA GLU A 127 -20.39 1.86 -10.87
C GLU A 127 -19.56 0.57 -10.99
N ASP A 128 -18.33 0.56 -10.45
CA ASP A 128 -17.41 -0.55 -10.62
C ASP A 128 -16.43 -0.75 -9.44
N MET A 129 -15.62 -1.81 -9.53
CA MET A 129 -14.65 -2.20 -8.51
C MET A 129 -13.42 -1.27 -8.44
N HIS A 130 -13.05 -0.59 -9.52
CA HIS A 130 -11.92 0.34 -9.52
C HIS A 130 -12.29 1.62 -8.77
N VAL A 131 -13.45 2.21 -9.08
CA VAL A 131 -13.98 3.38 -8.38
C VAL A 131 -14.19 3.06 -6.90
N ARG A 132 -14.68 1.86 -6.58
CA ARG A 132 -14.80 1.37 -5.21
C ARG A 132 -13.48 1.50 -4.44
N LYS A 133 -12.40 0.91 -4.95
CA LYS A 133 -11.09 0.88 -4.27
C LYS A 133 -10.42 2.25 -4.26
N GLN A 134 -10.59 3.03 -5.31
CA GLN A 134 -10.18 4.44 -5.35
C GLN A 134 -10.83 5.25 -4.22
N LEU A 135 -12.16 5.19 -4.07
CA LEU A 135 -12.86 5.91 -3.00
C LEU A 135 -12.47 5.38 -1.62
N MET A 136 -12.34 4.06 -1.44
CA MET A 136 -11.87 3.47 -0.18
C MET A 136 -10.50 4.03 0.22
N ASN A 137 -9.59 4.20 -0.73
CA ASN A 137 -8.34 4.92 -0.49
C ASN A 137 -8.61 6.39 -0.13
N GLN A 138 -9.34 7.15 -0.94
CA GLN A 138 -9.56 8.59 -0.71
C GLN A 138 -10.14 8.91 0.67
N TYR A 139 -11.08 8.11 1.16
CA TYR A 139 -11.76 8.33 2.45
C TYR A 139 -10.98 7.81 3.67
N SER A 140 -9.75 7.33 3.50
CA SER A 140 -8.99 6.65 4.56
C SER A 140 -7.62 7.27 4.79
N ASP A 141 -7.19 7.29 6.05
CA ASP A 141 -5.86 7.75 6.45
C ASP A 141 -4.87 6.58 6.59
N ALA A 142 -5.38 5.37 6.82
CA ALA A 142 -4.62 4.13 6.96
C ALA A 142 -5.45 2.92 6.50
N PHE A 143 -4.77 1.79 6.29
CA PHE A 143 -5.37 0.51 5.92
C PHE A 143 -5.05 -0.59 6.93
N LEU A 144 -6.04 -1.42 7.24
CA LEU A 144 -5.91 -2.62 8.04
C LEU A 144 -6.53 -3.81 7.29
N THR A 145 -5.74 -4.87 7.11
CA THR A 145 -6.21 -6.13 6.54
C THR A 145 -6.42 -7.17 7.64
N LEU A 146 -7.64 -7.66 7.79
CA LEU A 146 -7.99 -8.83 8.60
C LEU A 146 -8.02 -10.09 7.71
N PRO A 147 -8.03 -11.29 8.29
CA PRO A 147 -8.11 -12.54 7.53
C PRO A 147 -9.24 -12.55 6.48
N GLY A 148 -8.94 -13.06 5.29
CA GLY A 148 -9.85 -13.03 4.16
C GLY A 148 -9.37 -13.82 2.96
N GLY A 149 -10.18 -13.83 1.90
CA GLY A 149 -9.90 -14.57 0.67
C GLY A 149 -9.13 -13.76 -0.36
N ILE A 150 -9.22 -14.19 -1.63
CA ILE A 150 -8.51 -13.56 -2.77
C ILE A 150 -8.86 -12.07 -2.89
N GLY A 151 -10.13 -11.68 -2.72
CA GLY A 151 -10.53 -10.27 -2.81
C GLY A 151 -9.83 -9.40 -1.75
N THR A 152 -9.70 -9.90 -0.52
CA THR A 152 -9.00 -9.20 0.57
C THR A 152 -7.50 -9.05 0.27
N VAL A 153 -6.87 -10.08 -0.30
CA VAL A 153 -5.46 -10.02 -0.71
C VAL A 153 -5.27 -9.07 -1.90
N GLU A 154 -6.20 -9.05 -2.85
CA GLU A 154 -6.18 -8.13 -3.99
C GLU A 154 -6.19 -6.66 -3.54
N GLU A 155 -7.09 -6.31 -2.63
CA GLU A 155 -7.19 -4.98 -2.02
C GLU A 155 -5.91 -4.60 -1.23
N LEU A 156 -5.34 -5.55 -0.47
CA LEU A 156 -4.07 -5.36 0.22
C LEU A 156 -2.90 -5.12 -0.75
N MET A 157 -2.77 -5.95 -1.78
CA MET A 157 -1.64 -5.85 -2.71
C MET A 157 -1.73 -4.60 -3.57
N GLU A 158 -2.93 -4.16 -3.96
CA GLU A 158 -3.11 -2.91 -4.69
C GLU A 158 -2.72 -1.70 -3.84
N THR A 159 -3.18 -1.61 -2.59
CA THR A 159 -2.81 -0.51 -1.68
C THR A 159 -1.31 -0.52 -1.34
N ALA A 160 -0.70 -1.70 -1.14
CA ALA A 160 0.75 -1.82 -0.99
C ALA A 160 1.50 -1.36 -2.25
N THR A 161 1.01 -1.72 -3.44
CA THR A 161 1.60 -1.30 -4.72
C THR A 161 1.46 0.21 -4.92
N TRP A 162 0.33 0.81 -4.55
CA TRP A 162 0.13 2.26 -4.61
C TRP A 162 1.06 3.00 -3.66
N ALA A 163 1.34 2.45 -2.47
CA ALA A 163 2.37 2.98 -1.58
C ALA A 163 3.77 2.87 -2.21
N GLN A 164 4.11 1.73 -2.80
CA GLN A 164 5.40 1.52 -3.50
C GLN A 164 5.59 2.52 -4.65
N LEU A 165 4.52 2.81 -5.38
CA LEU A 165 4.51 3.78 -6.49
C LEU A 165 4.32 5.23 -6.02
N HIS A 166 4.27 5.46 -4.70
CA HIS A 166 4.11 6.78 -4.09
C HIS A 166 2.82 7.52 -4.50
N ILE A 167 1.79 6.77 -4.89
CA ILE A 167 0.43 7.28 -5.13
C ILE A 167 -0.19 7.74 -3.80
N HIS A 168 0.16 7.07 -2.70
CA HIS A 168 -0.08 7.54 -1.33
C HIS A 168 1.08 7.18 -0.41
N SER A 169 1.09 7.77 0.78
CA SER A 169 2.03 7.45 1.88
C SER A 169 1.34 6.86 3.11
N LYS A 170 0.08 6.44 2.95
CA LYS A 170 -0.76 5.92 4.04
C LYS A 170 -0.22 4.59 4.60
N PRO A 171 -0.31 4.36 5.93
CA PRO A 171 0.09 3.10 6.55
C PRO A 171 -0.71 1.90 6.03
N VAL A 172 -0.03 0.77 5.82
CA VAL A 172 -0.66 -0.51 5.46
C VAL A 172 -0.33 -1.57 6.52
N ILE A 173 -1.33 -1.98 7.29
CA ILE A 173 -1.19 -2.91 8.41
C ILE A 173 -1.95 -4.21 8.10
N VAL A 174 -1.40 -5.34 8.51
CA VAL A 174 -2.01 -6.67 8.38
C VAL A 174 -2.08 -7.34 9.74
N LEU A 175 -3.27 -7.78 10.15
CA LEU A 175 -3.45 -8.64 11.31
C LEU A 175 -3.09 -10.09 10.94
N ASN A 176 -1.89 -10.53 11.32
CA ASN A 176 -1.38 -11.89 11.17
C ASN A 176 -1.75 -12.80 12.36
N GLN A 177 -3.02 -12.77 12.76
CA GLN A 177 -3.49 -13.61 13.86
C GLN A 177 -3.46 -15.09 13.46
N PHE A 178 -3.03 -15.95 14.38
CA PHE A 178 -2.84 -17.39 14.14
C PHE A 178 -1.95 -17.70 12.92
N GLU A 179 -1.01 -16.81 12.61
CA GLU A 179 -0.09 -16.97 11.48
C GLU A 179 -0.76 -17.05 10.10
N PHE A 180 -2.02 -16.58 9.99
CA PHE A 180 -2.83 -16.66 8.77
C PHE A 180 -2.12 -16.05 7.54
N TYR A 181 -1.41 -14.94 7.71
CA TYR A 181 -0.65 -14.23 6.69
C TYR A 181 0.86 -14.51 6.72
N THR A 182 1.35 -15.44 7.55
CA THR A 182 2.76 -15.86 7.53
C THR A 182 3.20 -16.32 6.14
N PRO A 183 2.42 -17.11 5.37
CA PRO A 183 2.79 -17.45 3.99
C PRO A 183 2.96 -16.23 3.08
N LEU A 184 2.15 -15.18 3.25
CA LEU A 184 2.28 -13.94 2.48
C LEU A 184 3.53 -13.17 2.89
N ARG A 185 3.84 -13.08 4.18
CA ARG A 185 5.09 -12.47 4.66
C ARG A 185 6.31 -13.20 4.08
N THR A 186 6.33 -14.53 4.11
CA THR A 186 7.40 -15.33 3.52
C THR A 186 7.51 -15.12 2.00
N TRP A 187 6.39 -14.95 1.30
CA TRP A 187 6.42 -14.62 -0.13
C TRP A 187 7.09 -13.24 -0.38
N ILE A 188 6.79 -12.23 0.45
CA ILE A 188 7.45 -10.91 0.36
C ILE A 188 8.97 -11.04 0.61
N GLU A 189 9.37 -11.79 1.64
CA GLU A 189 10.79 -12.06 1.94
C GLU A 189 11.49 -12.74 0.75
N ASN A 190 10.83 -13.71 0.11
CA ASN A 190 11.34 -14.36 -1.09
C ASN A 190 11.49 -13.38 -2.26
N ALA A 191 10.52 -12.48 -2.47
CA ALA A 191 10.63 -11.45 -3.49
C ALA A 191 11.82 -10.50 -3.25
N VAL A 192 12.14 -10.19 -1.98
CA VAL A 192 13.35 -9.44 -1.61
C VAL A 192 14.61 -10.23 -1.91
N ASN A 193 14.68 -11.48 -1.46
CA ASN A 193 15.83 -12.36 -1.67
C ASN A 193 16.11 -12.58 -3.17
N SER A 194 15.06 -12.72 -3.97
CA SER A 194 15.12 -12.85 -5.43
C SER A 194 15.22 -11.52 -6.20
N LYS A 195 15.38 -10.39 -5.50
CA LYS A 195 15.56 -9.04 -6.11
C LYS A 195 14.39 -8.52 -6.93
N PHE A 196 13.18 -9.06 -6.72
CA PHE A 196 11.94 -8.51 -7.27
C PHE A 196 11.36 -7.36 -6.40
N LEU A 197 11.76 -7.29 -5.13
CA LEU A 197 11.38 -6.25 -4.20
C LEU A 197 12.63 -5.71 -3.48
N SER A 198 12.68 -4.41 -3.21
CA SER A 198 13.75 -3.85 -2.37
C SER A 198 13.48 -4.11 -0.89
N GLU A 199 14.53 -4.16 -0.07
CA GLU A 199 14.38 -4.24 1.40
C GLU A 199 13.57 -3.06 1.95
N GLN A 200 13.70 -1.88 1.37
CA GLN A 200 12.88 -0.72 1.72
C GLN A 200 11.39 -0.93 1.40
N ASN A 201 11.06 -1.52 0.25
CA ASN A 201 9.66 -1.70 -0.13
C ASN A 201 9.00 -2.86 0.64
N SER A 202 9.78 -3.82 1.16
CA SER A 202 9.23 -4.90 1.98
C SER A 202 8.60 -4.40 3.28
N THR A 203 8.99 -3.21 3.73
CA THR A 203 8.50 -2.61 4.98
C THR A 203 7.21 -1.80 4.79
N ILE A 204 6.70 -1.71 3.55
CA ILE A 204 5.42 -1.05 3.25
C ILE A 204 4.28 -1.73 4.02
N VAL A 205 4.33 -3.06 4.13
CA VAL A 205 3.31 -3.86 4.81
C VAL A 205 3.80 -4.22 6.20
N THR A 206 3.11 -3.70 7.23
CA THR A 206 3.42 -4.03 8.63
C THR A 206 2.50 -5.13 9.13
N PHE A 207 3.07 -6.27 9.50
CA PHE A 207 2.32 -7.43 9.97
C PHE A 207 2.35 -7.52 11.51
N CYS A 208 1.18 -7.45 12.14
CA CYS A 208 0.98 -7.52 13.59
C CYS A 208 0.39 -8.90 13.97
N PRO A 209 0.95 -9.64 14.94
CA PRO A 209 0.52 -11.00 15.28
C PRO A 209 -0.78 -11.07 16.09
N SER A 210 -1.26 -9.96 16.64
CA SER A 210 -2.46 -9.91 17.48
C SER A 210 -3.24 -8.60 17.32
N VAL A 211 -4.50 -8.60 17.77
CA VAL A 211 -5.33 -7.39 17.80
C VAL A 211 -4.70 -6.32 18.70
N ALA A 212 -4.22 -6.71 19.89
CA ALA A 212 -3.56 -5.79 20.81
C ALA A 212 -2.34 -5.10 20.17
N GLU A 213 -1.49 -5.86 19.49
CA GLU A 213 -0.34 -5.29 18.78
C GLU A 213 -0.78 -4.41 17.61
N THR A 214 -1.81 -4.81 16.86
CA THR A 214 -2.37 -4.01 15.76
C THR A 214 -2.85 -2.64 16.25
N LEU A 215 -3.62 -2.60 17.34
CA LEU A 215 -4.14 -1.37 17.93
C LEU A 215 -3.01 -0.49 18.48
N SER A 216 -2.00 -1.10 19.12
CA SER A 216 -0.80 -0.40 19.59
C SER A 216 -0.02 0.22 18.42
N THR A 217 0.21 -0.54 17.35
CA THR A 217 0.87 -0.07 16.13
C THR A 217 0.10 1.08 15.48
N LEU A 218 -1.22 0.99 15.36
CA LEU A 218 -2.06 2.08 14.85
C LEU A 218 -1.92 3.35 15.69
N ALA A 219 -1.92 3.23 17.02
CA ALA A 219 -1.73 4.37 17.92
C ALA A 219 -0.34 5.01 17.77
N GLN A 220 0.72 4.20 17.69
CA GLN A 220 2.08 4.68 17.50
C GLN A 220 2.26 5.39 16.16
N ILE A 221 1.73 4.81 15.08
CA ILE A 221 1.74 5.40 13.74
C ILE A 221 0.97 6.73 13.74
N GLY A 222 -0.25 6.74 14.29
CA GLY A 222 -1.06 7.96 14.35
C GLY A 222 -0.38 9.09 15.12
N GLN A 223 0.32 8.78 16.22
CA GLN A 223 1.11 9.77 16.96
C GLN A 223 2.34 10.24 16.16
N ALA A 224 3.00 9.35 15.41
CA ALA A 224 4.10 9.74 14.52
C ALA A 224 3.62 10.63 13.37
N MET A 225 2.41 10.37 12.85
CA MET A 225 1.76 11.22 11.84
C MET A 225 1.47 12.62 12.39
N ASP A 226 0.95 12.72 13.63
CA ASP A 226 0.73 14.03 14.30
C ASP A 226 2.01 14.86 14.41
N ARG A 227 3.14 14.20 14.66
CA ARG A 227 4.46 14.85 14.76
C ARG A 227 5.10 15.13 13.39
N GLY A 228 4.48 14.69 12.28
CA GLY A 228 5.06 14.77 10.94
C GLY A 228 6.29 13.87 10.73
N GLU A 229 6.47 12.88 11.61
CA GLU A 229 7.56 11.90 11.59
C GLU A 229 7.20 10.66 10.79
N PHE A 230 5.90 10.43 10.54
CA PHE A 230 5.45 9.36 9.68
C PHE A 230 5.69 9.72 8.21
N LEU A 231 6.45 8.87 7.53
CA LEU A 231 6.82 8.86 6.11
C LEU A 231 6.25 10.02 5.29
N LYS A 232 6.97 11.16 5.29
CA LYS A 232 7.07 11.92 4.04
C LYS A 232 7.99 11.11 3.14
N SER A 233 7.49 10.62 2.02
CA SER A 233 8.31 9.87 1.08
C SER A 233 9.59 10.67 0.74
N GLU A 234 10.68 9.98 0.42
CA GLU A 234 11.88 10.62 -0.15
C GLU A 234 11.50 11.62 -1.25
N TRP A 235 10.48 11.29 -2.04
CA TRP A 235 9.88 12.14 -3.06
C TRP A 235 9.13 13.37 -2.53
N GLU A 236 8.50 13.33 -1.36
CA GLU A 236 7.94 14.53 -0.73
C GLU A 236 9.02 15.45 -0.17
N LYS A 237 10.16 14.91 0.26
CA LYS A 237 11.32 15.68 0.73
C LYS A 237 12.13 16.28 -0.43
N ASN A 238 12.25 15.55 -1.54
CA ASN A 238 13.05 15.93 -2.72
C ASN A 238 12.21 16.51 -3.88
N GLY A 239 10.91 16.71 -3.66
CA GLY A 239 9.95 17.15 -4.68
C GLY A 239 9.45 15.98 -5.54
N ARG A 240 8.12 15.80 -5.60
CA ARG A 240 7.50 14.73 -6.38
C ARG A 240 7.77 14.96 -7.89
N PRO A 241 8.43 14.04 -8.63
CA PRO A 241 8.52 14.15 -10.09
C PRO A 241 7.14 13.96 -10.72
N PHE A 242 6.27 13.16 -10.09
CA PHE A 242 4.93 12.84 -10.57
C PHE A 242 3.91 13.03 -9.44
N VAL A 243 2.82 13.75 -9.73
CA VAL A 243 1.67 13.88 -8.82
C VAL A 243 0.51 13.11 -9.45
N PHE A 244 0.14 11.98 -8.84
CA PHE A 244 -1.09 11.29 -9.23
C PHE A 244 -2.28 12.10 -8.70
N LYS A 245 -3.01 12.76 -9.60
CA LYS A 245 -4.24 13.49 -9.28
C LYS A 245 -5.42 12.59 -9.57
N TRP A 246 -6.22 12.30 -8.55
CA TRP A 246 -7.40 11.46 -8.65
C TRP A 246 -8.61 12.17 -9.27
N ASP A 247 -8.54 13.50 -9.32
CA ASP A 247 -9.56 14.47 -9.72
C ASP A 247 -9.31 15.05 -11.12
N GLY A 248 -8.52 14.36 -11.96
CA GLY A 248 -8.26 14.73 -13.36
C GLY A 248 -8.54 13.58 -14.33
N PRO A 249 -8.58 13.84 -15.65
CA PRO A 249 -8.69 12.77 -16.65
C PRO A 249 -7.58 11.73 -16.41
N ALA A 250 -7.95 10.45 -16.46
CA ALA A 250 -7.06 9.34 -16.17
C ALA A 250 -5.72 9.49 -16.91
N GLY A 251 -4.63 9.68 -16.17
CA GLY A 251 -3.27 9.54 -16.69
C GLY A 251 -2.62 10.76 -17.33
N MET A 252 -2.69 11.97 -16.74
CA MET A 252 -1.75 13.02 -17.14
C MET A 252 -0.82 13.47 -16.01
N LEU A 253 0.46 13.16 -16.20
CA LEU A 253 1.60 13.76 -15.53
C LEU A 253 1.55 15.28 -15.74
N GLN A 254 1.21 16.04 -14.70
CA GLN A 254 1.28 17.50 -14.75
C GLN A 254 2.61 18.00 -14.21
N ARG A 255 3.66 17.98 -15.06
CA ARG A 255 4.78 18.93 -15.03
C ARG A 255 5.13 19.31 -16.46
N GLY A 256 5.24 20.61 -16.72
CA GLY A 256 5.34 21.21 -18.05
C GLY A 256 6.63 20.93 -18.84
N ASP A 257 7.59 20.18 -18.28
CA ASP A 257 8.86 19.91 -18.95
C ASP A 257 9.08 18.43 -19.32
N ASP A 258 8.42 17.48 -18.67
CA ASP A 258 8.60 16.02 -18.91
C ASP A 258 7.73 15.49 -20.08
N LEU A 259 6.77 16.29 -20.56
CA LEU A 259 5.94 15.97 -21.73
C LEU A 259 6.67 16.15 -23.07
N LYS A 260 7.86 16.79 -23.08
CA LYS A 260 8.65 17.03 -24.29
C LYS A 260 9.13 15.74 -24.98
N HIS A 261 9.09 14.64 -24.23
CA HIS A 261 9.48 13.31 -24.68
C HIS A 261 8.31 12.35 -24.73
N LEU A 262 7.05 12.81 -24.84
CA LEU A 262 5.92 11.92 -25.08
C LEU A 262 5.38 12.15 -26.50
N VAL A 263 5.05 11.07 -27.20
CA VAL A 263 4.43 11.09 -28.54
C VAL A 263 3.06 10.43 -28.46
N GLU A 264 2.08 11.04 -29.10
CA GLU A 264 0.75 10.43 -29.27
C GLU A 264 0.77 9.54 -30.50
N ILE A 265 0.46 8.25 -30.31
CA ILE A 265 0.29 7.28 -31.38
C ILE A 265 -1.05 6.58 -31.14
N ASP A 266 -1.95 6.66 -32.11
CA ASP A 266 -3.30 6.07 -32.06
C ASP A 266 -4.12 6.49 -30.82
N GLY A 267 -4.00 7.76 -30.42
CA GLY A 267 -4.74 8.30 -29.25
C GLY A 267 -4.16 7.90 -27.89
N ILE A 268 -2.98 7.27 -27.86
CA ILE A 268 -2.29 6.85 -26.64
C ILE A 268 -0.98 7.63 -26.51
N VAL A 269 -0.81 8.32 -25.40
CA VAL A 269 0.42 9.05 -25.07
C VAL A 269 1.48 8.07 -24.56
N ARG A 270 2.64 8.03 -25.23
CA ARG A 270 3.75 7.10 -24.91
C ARG A 270 5.07 7.86 -24.80
N PRO A 271 6.06 7.35 -24.03
CA PRO A 271 7.42 7.86 -24.10
C PRO A 271 7.97 7.76 -25.53
N ALA A 272 8.50 8.87 -26.02
CA ALA A 272 9.34 8.96 -27.20
C ALA A 272 10.57 8.08 -26.93
N LEU A 273 10.56 6.87 -27.49
CA LEU A 273 11.75 6.05 -27.55
C LEU A 273 12.85 6.90 -28.20
N GLY A 274 13.90 7.20 -27.44
CA GLY A 274 15.00 8.04 -27.90
C GLY A 274 15.53 7.52 -29.24
N SER A 275 15.85 8.44 -30.14
CA SER A 275 16.29 8.22 -31.52
C SER A 275 17.50 7.27 -31.71
N GLU A 276 18.13 6.83 -30.62
CA GLU A 276 19.18 5.82 -30.61
C GLU A 276 18.63 4.38 -30.73
N THR A 277 17.45 4.10 -30.17
CA THR A 277 16.84 2.75 -30.25
C THR A 277 16.25 2.45 -31.62
N THR A 278 15.76 3.47 -32.34
CA THR A 278 15.29 3.32 -33.73
C THR A 278 16.44 3.03 -34.70
N ASN A 279 17.64 3.55 -34.46
CA ASN A 279 18.81 3.27 -35.30
C ASN A 279 19.43 1.90 -34.99
N ALA A 280 19.42 1.46 -33.73
CA ALA A 280 19.85 0.11 -33.36
C ALA A 280 18.89 -0.97 -33.91
N ALA A 281 17.57 -0.76 -33.79
CA ALA A 281 16.57 -1.66 -34.33
C ALA A 281 16.60 -1.71 -35.88
N LYS A 282 16.78 -0.57 -36.57
CA LYS A 282 16.99 -0.55 -38.03
C LYS A 282 18.26 -1.25 -38.47
N LYS A 283 19.40 -1.03 -37.78
CA LYS A 283 20.67 -1.72 -38.10
C LYS A 283 20.55 -3.23 -37.94
N GLN A 284 19.84 -3.69 -36.92
CA GLN A 284 19.66 -5.11 -36.66
C GLN A 284 18.73 -5.76 -37.70
N GLN A 285 17.69 -5.05 -38.13
CA GLN A 285 16.75 -5.50 -39.16
C GLN A 285 17.36 -5.50 -40.58
N ASP A 286 18.16 -4.49 -40.93
CA ASP A 286 18.87 -4.43 -42.22
C ASP A 286 20.00 -5.48 -42.31
N SER A 287 20.65 -5.81 -41.20
CA SER A 287 21.65 -6.88 -41.14
C SER A 287 21.04 -8.29 -41.28
N ALA A 288 19.82 -8.50 -40.79
CA ALA A 288 19.09 -9.76 -40.96
C ALA A 288 18.54 -9.94 -42.39
N LEU A 289 18.16 -8.86 -43.07
CA LEU A 289 17.70 -8.89 -44.46
C LEU A 289 18.84 -9.17 -45.45
N ASN A 290 20.07 -8.72 -45.18
CA ASN A 290 21.23 -8.97 -46.05
C ASN A 290 21.84 -10.38 -45.92
N LEU A 291 21.54 -11.12 -44.86
CA LEU A 291 21.97 -12.52 -44.68
C LEU A 291 21.05 -13.53 -45.37
N SER A 292 19.99 -13.08 -46.04
CA SER A 292 19.06 -13.93 -46.80
C SER A 292 19.24 -13.84 -48.33
N LYS A 293 20.30 -13.17 -48.80
CA LYS A 293 20.60 -12.95 -50.24
C LYS A 293 22.03 -13.30 -50.66
N VAL A 294 22.75 -14.14 -49.90
CA VAL A 294 24.01 -14.77 -50.34
C VAL A 294 23.89 -16.27 -50.15
#